data_AF-A0A1D9LKZ0-F1
#
_entry.id   AF-A0A1D9LKZ0-F1
#
_cell.length_a   1.000
_cell.length_b   1.000
_cell.length_c   1.000
_cell.angle_alpha   90.00
_cell.angle_beta   90.00
_cell.angle_gamma   90.00
#
_symmetry.space_group_name_H-M   'P 1'
#
loop_
_entity.id
_entity.type
_entity.pdbx_description
1 polymer ?
#
loop_
_entity_poly.entity_id
_entity_poly.type
_entity_poly.pdbx_seq_one_letter_code
_entity_poly.pdbx_strand_id
1 'polypeptide(L)' 'MKISQLKPGYKVFEHKECGDVVHYEVISVRQVGKMFEVTFKSALGLASAMYPANGFIQAAA' A
#
# COMPACT_ATOMS: atom_id res chain seq x y z
N MET A 1 -7.64 -2.23 5.91
CA MET A 1 -7.65 -3.46 5.08
C MET A 1 -6.49 -4.37 5.46
N LYS A 2 -6.67 -5.69 5.52
CA LYS A 2 -5.55 -6.63 5.73
C LYS A 2 -4.66 -6.67 4.50
N ILE A 3 -3.35 -6.75 4.68
CA ILE A 3 -2.40 -6.83 3.56
C ILE A 3 -2.64 -8.10 2.73
N SER A 4 -3.02 -9.21 3.36
CA SER A 4 -3.36 -10.46 2.67
C SER A 4 -4.58 -10.35 1.75
N GLN A 5 -5.39 -9.30 1.87
CA GLN A 5 -6.56 -9.02 1.04
C GLN A 5 -6.30 -7.93 0.00
N LEU A 6 -5.11 -7.32 0.04
CA LEU A 6 -4.70 -6.24 -0.85
C LEU A 6 -4.49 -6.79 -2.26
N LYS A 7 -4.97 -6.08 -3.27
CA LYS A 7 -4.80 -6.43 -4.68
C LYS A 7 -4.26 -5.26 -5.47
N PRO A 8 -3.60 -5.50 -6.60
CA PRO A 8 -3.32 -4.44 -7.57
C PRO A 8 -4.59 -3.68 -7.96
N GLY A 9 -4.49 -2.37 -8.13
CA GLY A 9 -5.58 -1.43 -8.43
C GLY A 9 -6.22 -0.76 -7.20
N TYR A 10 -5.90 -1.19 -5.98
CA TYR A 10 -6.38 -0.51 -4.77
C TYR A 10 -5.75 0.86 -4.61
N LYS A 11 -6.55 1.85 -4.22
CA LYS A 11 -6.10 3.22 -3.93
C LYS A 11 -5.94 3.42 -2.43
N VAL A 12 -4.82 4.02 -2.04
CA VAL A 12 -4.48 4.37 -0.67
C VAL A 12 -4.28 5.88 -0.64
N PHE A 13 -4.88 6.54 0.35
CA PHE A 13 -4.82 7.99 0.50
C PHE A 13 -4.21 8.27 1.85
N GLU A 14 -3.07 8.95 1.84
CA GLU A 14 -2.37 9.37 3.04
C GLU A 14 -2.59 10.87 3.21
N HIS A 15 -3.27 11.23 4.28
CA HIS A 15 -3.42 12.61 4.69
C HIS A 15 -2.21 13.00 5.53
N LYS A 16 -1.41 13.94 5.03
CA LYS A 16 -0.31 14.53 5.78
C LYS A 16 -0.84 15.64 6.69
N GLU A 17 -0.12 15.91 7.78
CA GLU A 17 -0.47 16.96 8.75
C GLU A 17 -0.52 18.36 8.12
N CYS A 18 0.20 18.59 7.02
CA CYS A 18 0.15 19.84 6.25
C CYS A 18 -1.13 20.04 5.43
N GLY A 19 -2.06 19.07 5.45
CA GLY A 19 -3.29 19.09 4.65
C GLY A 19 -3.15 18.47 3.26
N ASP A 20 -1.94 18.10 2.85
CA ASP A 20 -1.71 17.41 1.58
C ASP A 20 -2.24 15.98 1.63
N VAL A 21 -2.85 15.54 0.53
CA VAL A 21 -3.26 14.16 0.33
C VAL A 21 -2.34 13.51 -0.68
N VAL A 22 -1.61 12.48 -0.27
CA VAL A 22 -0.81 11.67 -1.20
C VAL A 22 -1.62 10.46 -1.64
N HIS A 23 -1.73 10.33 -2.95
CA HIS A 23 -2.44 9.23 -3.59
C HIS A 23 -1.42 8.15 -3.96
N TYR A 24 -1.68 6.93 -3.49
CA TYR A 24 -0.93 5.75 -3.84
C TYR A 24 -1.85 4.74 -4.50
N GLU A 25 -1.37 4.08 -5.54
CA GLU A 25 -2.01 2.94 -6.18
C GLU A 25 -1.17 1.70 -5.93
N VAL A 26 -1.79 0.64 -5.42
CA VAL A 26 -1.15 -0.66 -5.30
C VAL A 26 -0.98 -1.22 -6.71
N ILE A 27 0.25 -1.50 -7.13
CA ILE A 27 0.51 -2.08 -8.46
C ILE A 27 0.98 -3.54 -8.38
N SER A 28 1.50 -3.98 -7.24
CA SER A 28 1.91 -5.36 -7.03
C SER A 28 1.85 -5.75 -5.56
N VAL A 29 1.45 -6.99 -5.31
CA VAL A 29 1.48 -7.63 -3.99
C VAL A 29 2.06 -9.01 -4.18
N ARG A 30 3.21 -9.29 -3.56
CA ARG A 30 3.85 -10.61 -3.62
C ARG A 30 4.17 -11.12 -2.23
N GLN A 31 3.95 -12.42 -2.00
CA GLN A 31 4.35 -13.07 -0.77
C GLN A 31 5.84 -13.43 -0.83
N VAL A 32 6.60 -13.02 0.19
CA VAL A 32 8.01 -13.33 0.37
C VAL A 32 8.18 -13.99 1.74
N GLY A 33 8.17 -15.32 1.74
CA GLY A 33 8.14 -16.12 2.97
C GLY A 33 6.87 -15.85 3.79
N LYS A 34 7.04 -15.34 5.02
CA LYS A 34 5.93 -14.97 5.93
C LYS A 34 5.49 -13.50 5.78
N MET A 35 6.15 -12.75 4.91
CA MET A 35 5.90 -11.34 4.68
C MET A 35 5.26 -11.13 3.31
N PHE A 36 4.67 -9.96 3.11
CA PHE A 36 4.12 -9.48 1.86
C PHE A 36 4.86 -8.21 1.47
N GLU A 37 5.45 -8.22 0.29
CA GLU A 37 5.96 -7.02 -0.33
C GLU A 37 4.82 -6.39 -1.15
N VAL A 38 4.55 -5.13 -0.87
CA VAL A 38 3.57 -4.33 -1.59
C VAL A 38 4.30 -3.21 -2.30
N THR A 39 4.07 -3.10 -3.61
CA THR A 39 4.58 -2.00 -4.42
C THR A 39 3.47 -1.00 -4.71
N PHE A 40 3.75 0.27 -4.42
CA PHE A 40 2.88 1.41 -4.62
C PHE A 40 3.41 2.30 -5.73
N LYS A 41 2.49 2.92 -6.46
CA LYS A 41 2.74 3.99 -7.42
C LYS A 41 2.13 5.28 -6.91
N SER A 42 2.92 6.35 -6.89
CA SER A 42 2.45 7.71 -6.58
C SER A 42 3.07 8.72 -7.56
N ALA A 43 2.76 10.00 -7.38
CA ALA A 43 3.38 11.09 -8.15
C ALA A 43 4.91 11.15 -7.99
N LEU A 44 5.45 10.60 -6.89
CA LEU A 44 6.89 10.57 -6.62
C LEU A 44 7.60 9.34 -7.24
N GLY A 45 6.84 8.44 -7.89
CA GLY A 45 7.36 7.24 -8.51
C GLY A 45 6.84 5.96 -7.85
N LEU A 46 7.67 4.91 -7.89
CA LEU A 46 7.35 3.60 -7.31
C LEU A 46 8.09 3.41 -5.99
N ALA A 47 7.41 2.86 -5.00
CA ALA A 47 8.00 2.49 -3.71
C ALA A 47 7.46 1.14 -3.25
N SER A 48 8.30 0.32 -2.63
CA SER A 48 7.94 -0.99 -2.09
C SER A 48 8.10 -1.02 -0.57
N ALA A 49 7.14 -1.64 0.13
CA ALA A 49 7.19 -1.84 1.57
C ALA A 49 6.84 -3.29 1.94
N MET A 50 7.45 -3.76 3.03
CA MET A 50 7.26 -5.11 3.56
C MET A 50 6.32 -5.11 4.76
N TYR A 51 5.32 -5.97 4.72
CA TYR A 51 4.35 -6.12 5.80
C TYR A 51 4.25 -7.58 6.25
N PRO A 52 4.00 -7.85 7.54
CA PRO A 52 3.63 -9.19 7.97
C PRO A 52 2.26 -9.57 7.42
N ALA A 53 1.96 -10.88 7.33
CA ALA A 53 0.69 -11.38 6.80
C ALA A 53 -0.55 -10.85 7.55
N ASN A 54 -0.41 -10.55 8.84
CA ASN A 54 -1.44 -9.95 9.68
C ASN A 54 -1.37 -8.42 9.74
N GLY A 55 -0.53 -7.79 8.92
CA GLY A 55 -0.44 -6.35 8.80
C GLY A 55 -1.70 -5.74 8.19
N PHE A 56 -1.91 -4.45 8.47
CA PHE A 56 -3.03 -3.69 7.95
C PHE A 56 -2.53 -2.43 7.27
N ILE A 57 -3.19 -2.07 6.17
CA ILE A 57 -3.07 -0.76 5.52
C ILE A 57 -4.42 -0.06 5.57
N GLN A 58 -4.39 1.23 5.85
CA GLN A 58 -5.54 2.09 5.69
C GLN A 58 -5.67 2.45 4.20
N ALA A 59 -6.37 1.61 3.44
CA ALA A 59 -6.83 1.95 2.09
C ALA A 59 -8.08 2.82 2.23
N ALA A 60 -8.23 3.85 1.38
CA ALA A 60 -9.52 4.53 1.32
C ALA A 60 -10.45 3.75 0.38
N ALA A 61 -11.74 3.75 0.73
CA ALA A 61 -12.80 3.05 0.02
C ALA A 61 -13.15 3.74 -1.31
#